data_AF-A0A3D3QKI7-F1
#
_entry.id   AF-A0A3D3QKI7-F1
#
_cell.length_a   1.000
_cell.length_b   1.000
_cell.length_c   1.000
_cell.angle_alpha   90.00
_cell.angle_beta   90.00
_cell.angle_gamma   90.00
#
_symmetry.space_group_name_H-M   'P 1'
#
loop_
_entity.id
_entity.type
_entity.pdbx_description
1 polymer ?
#
loop_
_entity_poly.entity_id
_entity_poly.type
_entity_poly.pdbx_seq_one_letter_code
_entity_poly.pdbx_strand_id
1 'polypeptide(L)'
;KSVFTLSVHGESNYPFRKEASDLDIGLADGTEDDHFLASVHFGVEKALSRGADLAFFIAGADPFEGDRLGRLAVTKQALRERDRIVFDACERSGTPLAVVMAGGYAKDIQDTVEIHASTVLEAASRTSSSAPSSF
;
A
#
# COMPACT_ATOMS: atom_id res chain seq x y z
N LYS A 1 0.07 1.21 -23.37
CA LYS A 1 0.89 1.74 -22.25
C LYS A 1 1.72 0.60 -21.70
N SER A 2 2.96 0.87 -21.26
CA SER A 2 3.87 -0.11 -20.65
C SER A 2 3.80 -0.16 -19.11
N VAL A 3 3.04 0.74 -18.49
CA VAL A 3 2.84 0.82 -17.04
C VAL A 3 1.35 0.72 -16.76
N PHE A 4 0.99 -0.10 -15.77
CA PHE A 4 -0.34 -0.18 -15.19
C PHE A 4 -0.33 0.51 -13.83
N THR A 5 -1.25 1.43 -13.57
CA THR A 5 -1.37 2.09 -12.26
C THR A 5 -2.63 1.67 -11.52
N LEU A 6 -2.45 1.30 -10.25
CA LEU A 6 -3.50 1.04 -9.28
C LEU A 6 -3.45 2.13 -8.21
N SER A 7 -4.61 2.65 -7.81
CA SER A 7 -4.74 3.58 -6.69
C SER A 7 -5.90 3.17 -5.79
N VAL A 8 -5.63 2.97 -4.50
CA VAL A 8 -6.65 2.80 -3.45
C VAL A 8 -6.55 4.02 -2.54
N HIS A 9 -7.58 4.86 -2.51
CA HIS A 9 -7.48 6.19 -1.91
C HIS A 9 -8.82 6.66 -1.33
N GLY A 10 -8.78 7.66 -0.44
CA GLY A 10 -10.00 8.37 -0.06
C GLY A 10 -10.56 9.18 -1.22
N GLU A 11 -11.83 8.96 -1.56
CA GLU A 11 -12.51 9.63 -2.68
C GLU A 11 -12.55 11.15 -2.49
N SER A 12 -12.60 11.62 -1.25
CA SER A 12 -12.60 13.06 -0.95
C SER A 12 -11.21 13.62 -0.64
N ASN A 13 -10.12 12.85 -0.79
CA ASN A 13 -8.75 13.30 -0.54
C ASN A 13 -8.28 14.28 -1.62
N TYR A 14 -7.30 15.12 -1.25
CA TYR A 14 -6.60 15.95 -2.22
C TYR A 14 -5.73 15.08 -3.15
N PRO A 15 -5.63 15.40 -4.45
CA PRO A 15 -6.34 16.47 -5.15
C PRO A 15 -7.80 16.10 -5.48
N PHE A 16 -8.72 17.07 -5.34
CA PHE A 16 -10.14 16.87 -5.66
C PHE A 16 -10.40 16.44 -7.10
N ARG A 17 -9.50 16.84 -8.01
CA ARG A 17 -9.40 16.27 -9.35
C ARG A 17 -8.28 15.24 -9.33
N LYS A 18 -8.66 13.96 -9.31
CA LYS A 18 -7.70 12.86 -9.34
C LYS A 18 -7.11 12.70 -10.73
N GLU A 19 -5.83 12.38 -10.79
CA GLU A 19 -5.21 11.88 -12.00
C GLU A 19 -5.78 10.48 -12.30
N ALA A 20 -6.09 10.21 -13.56
CA ALA A 20 -6.70 8.94 -13.94
C ALA A 20 -5.64 7.82 -13.95
N SER A 21 -5.85 6.81 -13.11
CA SER A 21 -5.08 5.57 -13.13
C SER A 21 -5.71 4.57 -14.10
N ASP A 22 -5.05 3.43 -14.30
CA ASP A 22 -5.67 2.32 -15.03
C ASP A 22 -6.67 1.53 -14.17
N LEU A 23 -6.56 1.61 -12.84
CA LEU A 23 -7.56 1.19 -11.85
C LEU A 23 -7.56 2.10 -10.62
N ASP A 24 -8.66 2.81 -10.41
CA ASP A 24 -8.89 3.67 -9.25
C ASP A 24 -9.99 3.06 -8.36
N ILE A 25 -9.70 2.94 -7.06
CA ILE A 25 -10.63 2.47 -6.04
C ILE A 25 -10.78 3.59 -4.99
N GLY A 26 -11.80 4.41 -5.19
CA GLY A 26 -12.17 5.50 -4.30
C GLY A 26 -12.97 4.99 -3.11
N LEU A 27 -12.50 5.29 -1.91
CA LEU A 27 -13.12 4.89 -0.65
C LEU A 27 -13.81 6.08 0.02
N ALA A 28 -14.96 5.83 0.65
CA ALA A 28 -15.67 6.87 1.38
C ALA A 28 -14.88 7.33 2.61
N ASP A 29 -15.10 8.58 3.03
CA ASP A 29 -14.57 9.10 4.29
C ASP A 29 -14.94 8.17 5.46
N GLY A 30 -14.00 7.96 6.38
CA GLY A 30 -14.19 7.09 7.53
C GLY A 30 -14.21 5.60 7.19
N THR A 31 -13.81 5.18 5.97
CA THR A 31 -13.66 3.76 5.67
C THR A 31 -12.70 3.10 6.65
N GLU A 32 -13.17 2.05 7.31
CA GLU A 32 -12.45 1.26 8.30
C GLU A 32 -11.70 0.07 7.68
N ASP A 33 -10.96 -0.64 8.53
CA ASP A 33 -10.01 -1.71 8.19
C ASP A 33 -10.55 -2.74 7.19
N ASP A 34 -11.68 -3.38 7.45
CA ASP A 34 -12.17 -4.51 6.64
C ASP A 34 -12.41 -4.10 5.17
N HIS A 35 -13.05 -2.96 4.97
CA HIS A 35 -13.36 -2.47 3.63
C HIS A 35 -12.12 -1.92 2.91
N PHE A 36 -11.22 -1.27 3.65
CA PHE A 36 -9.92 -0.85 3.14
C PHE A 36 -9.09 -2.05 2.65
N LEU A 37 -8.95 -3.08 3.48
CA LEU A 37 -8.16 -4.27 3.17
C LEU A 37 -8.76 -5.09 2.03
N ALA A 38 -10.08 -5.25 2.00
CA ALA A 38 -10.77 -5.92 0.89
C ALA A 38 -10.51 -5.20 -0.45
N SER A 39 -10.52 -3.87 -0.44
CA SER A 39 -10.25 -3.03 -1.60
C SER A 39 -8.80 -3.14 -2.07
N VAL A 40 -7.84 -3.12 -1.14
CA VAL A 40 -6.42 -3.35 -1.43
C VAL A 40 -6.22 -4.73 -2.06
N HIS A 41 -6.74 -5.78 -1.43
CA HIS A 41 -6.62 -7.15 -1.92
C HIS A 41 -7.18 -7.28 -3.35
N PHE A 42 -8.40 -6.79 -3.59
CA PHE A 42 -9.00 -6.79 -4.92
C PHE A 42 -8.14 -6.03 -5.94
N GLY A 43 -7.69 -4.83 -5.61
CA GLY A 43 -6.90 -3.99 -6.50
C GLY A 43 -5.58 -4.65 -6.89
N VAL A 44 -4.85 -5.17 -5.91
CA VAL A 44 -3.53 -5.81 -6.10
C VAL A 44 -3.65 -7.06 -6.96
N GLU A 45 -4.63 -7.94 -6.69
CA GLU A 45 -4.86 -9.14 -7.50
C GLU A 45 -5.19 -8.78 -8.96
N LYS A 46 -6.01 -7.74 -9.18
CA LYS A 46 -6.30 -7.24 -10.52
C LYS A 46 -5.07 -6.69 -11.22
N ALA A 47 -4.24 -5.92 -10.52
CA ALA A 47 -3.02 -5.34 -11.08
C ALA A 47 -2.03 -6.44 -11.51
N LEU A 48 -1.73 -7.39 -10.62
CA LEU A 48 -0.74 -8.42 -10.85
C LEU A 48 -1.19 -9.51 -11.85
N SER A 49 -2.50 -9.76 -11.98
CA SER A 49 -3.03 -10.68 -13.00
C SER A 49 -2.68 -10.30 -14.44
N ARG A 50 -2.27 -9.05 -14.68
CA ARG A 50 -1.87 -8.54 -16.01
C ARG A 50 -0.41 -8.90 -16.36
N GLY A 51 0.37 -9.36 -15.39
CA GLY A 51 1.80 -9.56 -15.49
C GLY A 51 2.57 -8.24 -15.38
N ALA A 52 3.65 -8.24 -14.60
CA ALA A 52 4.57 -7.11 -14.48
C ALA A 52 6.00 -7.62 -14.22
N ASP A 53 6.97 -6.97 -14.86
CA ASP A 53 8.40 -7.26 -14.66
C ASP A 53 8.92 -6.66 -13.34
N LEU A 54 8.25 -5.64 -12.82
CA LEU A 54 8.58 -4.93 -11.57
C LEU A 54 7.33 -4.21 -11.06
N ALA A 55 7.10 -4.28 -9.75
CA ALA A 55 6.08 -3.51 -9.05
C ALA A 55 6.73 -2.38 -8.21
N PHE A 56 6.09 -1.21 -8.21
CA PHE A 56 6.39 -0.13 -7.28
C PHE A 56 5.22 0.00 -6.30
N PHE A 57 5.48 -0.17 -5.02
CA PHE A 57 4.48 0.04 -3.98
C PHE A 57 4.74 1.36 -3.26
N ILE A 58 3.82 2.30 -3.45
CA ILE A 58 3.83 3.63 -2.85
C ILE A 58 3.14 3.53 -1.48
N ALA A 59 3.93 3.26 -0.44
CA ALA A 59 3.47 2.97 0.91
C ALA A 59 3.22 4.26 1.71
N GLY A 60 2.03 4.84 1.56
CA GLY A 60 1.56 5.98 2.36
C GLY A 60 1.05 5.57 3.74
N ALA A 61 1.29 6.39 4.76
CA ALA A 61 0.72 6.27 6.10
C ALA A 61 -0.59 7.07 6.27
N ASP A 62 -0.97 7.89 5.28
CA ASP A 62 -2.13 8.78 5.36
C ASP A 62 -3.53 8.14 5.38
N PRO A 63 -3.76 6.81 5.16
CA PRO A 63 -5.06 6.22 5.49
C PRO A 63 -5.30 6.10 7.01
N PHE A 64 -4.27 6.33 7.83
CA PHE A 64 -4.34 6.19 9.28
C PHE A 64 -5.43 7.09 9.89
N GLU A 65 -6.23 6.54 10.80
CA GLU A 65 -7.30 7.26 11.51
C GLU A 65 -6.83 8.55 12.24
N GLY A 66 -5.55 8.61 12.62
CA GLY A 66 -4.94 9.77 13.27
C GLY A 66 -4.29 10.78 12.32
N ASP A 67 -4.38 10.58 11.00
CA ASP A 67 -3.85 11.48 9.97
C ASP A 67 -4.66 12.78 9.87
N ARG A 68 -3.99 13.92 9.66
CA ARG A 68 -4.68 15.22 9.48
C ARG A 68 -5.08 15.53 8.05
N LEU A 69 -4.47 14.90 7.05
CA LEU A 69 -4.76 15.12 5.63
C LEU A 69 -5.57 13.97 5.03
N GLY A 70 -5.32 12.75 5.52
CA GLY A 70 -6.13 11.58 5.26
C GLY A 70 -7.54 11.71 5.81
N ARG A 71 -8.46 10.94 5.21
CA ARG A 71 -9.88 10.94 5.57
C ARG A 71 -10.43 9.53 5.82
N LEU A 72 -9.55 8.54 5.91
CA LEU A 72 -9.92 7.16 6.20
C LEU A 72 -9.74 6.89 7.71
N ALA A 73 -10.32 5.80 8.20
CA ALA A 73 -10.28 5.40 9.61
C ALA A 73 -9.52 4.07 9.76
N VAL A 74 -8.36 3.97 9.11
CA VAL A 74 -7.59 2.72 9.08
C VAL A 74 -6.64 2.67 10.28
N THR A 75 -6.56 1.52 10.94
CA THR A 75 -5.64 1.31 12.07
C THR A 75 -4.22 1.05 11.59
N LYS A 76 -3.22 1.24 12.48
CA LYS A 76 -1.83 0.83 12.19
C LYS A 76 -1.72 -0.66 11.88
N GLN A 77 -2.54 -1.50 12.53
CA GLN A 77 -2.57 -2.93 12.30
C GLN A 77 -3.04 -3.26 10.87
N ALA A 78 -4.09 -2.59 10.39
CA ALA A 78 -4.55 -2.75 9.02
C ALA A 78 -3.56 -2.19 7.99
N LEU A 79 -2.83 -1.10 8.30
CA LEU A 79 -1.75 -0.63 7.42
C LEU A 79 -0.62 -1.65 7.29
N ARG A 80 -0.25 -2.32 8.38
CA ARG A 80 0.70 -3.44 8.35
C ARG A 80 0.14 -4.62 7.54
N GLU A 81 -1.14 -4.92 7.67
CA GLU A 81 -1.79 -6.00 6.91
C GLU A 81 -1.87 -5.69 5.41
N ARG A 82 -2.13 -4.43 5.05
CA ARG A 82 -2.03 -3.95 3.66
C ARG A 82 -0.66 -4.25 3.07
N ASP A 83 0.41 -3.96 3.82
CA ASP A 83 1.78 -4.20 3.35
C ASP A 83 1.99 -5.70 3.08
N ARG A 84 1.50 -6.58 3.96
CA ARG A 84 1.55 -8.03 3.75
C ARG A 84 0.76 -8.49 2.54
N ILE A 85 -0.46 -7.98 2.34
CA ILE A 85 -1.27 -8.29 1.15
C ILE A 85 -0.48 -7.99 -0.12
N VAL A 86 0.15 -6.81 -0.21
CA VAL A 86 0.95 -6.40 -1.36
C VAL A 86 2.18 -7.30 -1.54
N PHE A 87 2.91 -7.54 -0.45
CA PHE A 87 4.15 -8.33 -0.46
C PHE A 87 3.87 -9.78 -0.85
N ASP A 88 2.89 -10.42 -0.22
CA ASP A 88 2.50 -11.80 -0.51
C ASP A 88 2.01 -11.94 -1.95
N ALA A 89 1.25 -10.97 -2.47
CA ALA A 89 0.78 -11.03 -3.84
C ALA A 89 1.92 -10.95 -4.85
N CYS A 90 2.90 -10.06 -4.63
CA CYS A 90 4.09 -9.95 -5.47
C CYS A 90 4.97 -11.20 -5.40
N GLU A 91 5.16 -11.77 -4.21
CA GLU A 91 5.88 -13.04 -4.04
C GLU A 91 5.18 -14.19 -4.76
N ARG A 92 3.86 -14.32 -4.60
CA ARG A 92 3.06 -15.35 -5.31
C ARG A 92 3.13 -15.20 -6.83
N SER A 93 3.16 -13.97 -7.35
CA SER A 93 3.26 -13.72 -8.79
C SER A 93 4.70 -13.81 -9.32
N GLY A 94 5.70 -13.92 -8.45
CA GLY A 94 7.11 -13.85 -8.80
C GLY A 94 7.55 -12.46 -9.29
N THR A 95 6.79 -11.40 -8.96
CA THR A 95 7.08 -10.04 -9.39
C THR A 95 8.02 -9.36 -8.39
N PRO A 96 9.22 -8.91 -8.81
CA PRO A 96 10.08 -8.09 -7.96
C PRO A 96 9.35 -6.83 -7.48
N LEU A 97 9.58 -6.44 -6.23
CA LEU A 97 8.89 -5.32 -5.60
C LEU A 97 9.89 -4.26 -5.10
N ALA A 98 9.66 -3.01 -5.47
CA ALA A 98 10.31 -1.84 -4.90
C ALA A 98 9.31 -1.09 -4.00
N VAL A 99 9.65 -0.92 -2.72
CA VAL A 99 8.85 -0.16 -1.77
C VAL A 99 9.34 1.29 -1.73
N VAL A 100 8.40 2.23 -1.86
CA VAL A 100 8.65 3.67 -1.83
C VAL A 100 7.79 4.28 -0.74
N MET A 101 8.39 4.88 0.28
CA MET A 101 7.63 5.58 1.33
C MET A 101 6.94 6.82 0.73
N ALA A 102 5.71 7.10 1.18
CA ALA A 102 4.91 8.21 0.67
C ALA A 102 4.33 9.06 1.82
N GLY A 103 3.17 9.70 1.59
CA GLY A 103 2.51 10.60 2.55
C GLY A 103 2.31 9.97 3.93
N GLY A 104 2.04 10.81 4.92
CA GLY A 104 2.00 10.41 6.32
C GLY A 104 2.09 11.63 7.20
N TYR A 105 0.95 12.06 7.71
CA TYR A 105 0.74 13.33 8.37
C TYR A 105 -0.06 13.10 9.65
N ALA A 106 0.27 12.08 10.43
CA ALA A 106 -0.36 11.88 11.73
C ALA A 106 -0.22 13.12 12.63
N LYS A 107 -1.23 13.34 13.49
CA LYS A 107 -1.19 14.43 14.47
C LYS A 107 0.04 14.32 15.38
N ASP A 108 0.32 13.11 15.86
CA ASP A 108 1.58 12.74 16.49
C ASP A 108 2.52 12.13 15.44
N ILE A 109 3.70 12.73 15.28
CA ILE A 109 4.71 12.25 14.33
C ILE A 109 5.18 10.82 14.65
N GLN A 110 5.11 10.39 15.92
CA GLN A 110 5.49 9.04 16.30
C GLN A 110 4.61 7.98 15.62
N ASP A 111 3.34 8.28 15.34
CA ASP A 111 2.46 7.36 14.63
C ASP A 111 2.91 7.17 13.18
N THR A 112 3.24 8.25 12.46
CA THR A 112 3.79 8.17 11.09
C THR A 112 5.10 7.38 11.07
N VAL A 113 6.00 7.64 12.03
CA VAL A 113 7.28 6.93 12.15
C VAL A 113 7.05 5.44 12.40
N GLU A 114 6.14 5.09 13.31
CA GLU A 114 5.80 3.70 13.62
C GLU A 114 5.26 2.96 12.40
N ILE A 115 4.35 3.59 11.64
CA ILE A 115 3.78 3.01 10.43
C ILE A 115 4.87 2.73 9.38
N HIS A 116 5.71 3.72 9.07
CA HIS A 116 6.78 3.51 8.08
C HIS A 116 7.84 2.52 8.57
N ALA A 117 8.20 2.55 9.86
CA ALA A 117 9.09 1.57 10.45
C ALA A 117 8.51 0.15 10.34
N SER A 118 7.20 -0.01 10.58
CA SER A 118 6.50 -1.28 10.38
C SER A 118 6.60 -1.76 8.94
N THR A 119 6.39 -0.90 7.94
CA THR A 119 6.56 -1.26 6.52
C THR A 119 7.98 -1.76 6.21
N VAL A 120 9.00 -1.06 6.72
CA VAL A 120 10.41 -1.45 6.51
C VAL A 120 10.74 -2.77 7.21
N LEU A 121 10.26 -2.98 8.43
CA LEU A 121 10.46 -4.22 9.19
C LEU A 121 9.76 -5.41 8.52
N GLU A 122 8.54 -5.25 8.02
CA GLU A 122 7.85 -6.29 7.26
C GLU A 122 8.64 -6.65 5.99
N ALA A 123 9.16 -5.66 5.25
CA ALA A 123 9.98 -5.90 4.07
C ALA A 123 11.29 -6.61 4.41
N ALA A 124 12.00 -6.18 5.47
CA ALA A 124 13.25 -6.79 5.92
C ALA A 124 13.08 -8.23 6.40
N SER A 125 11.92 -8.57 6.97
CA SER A 125 11.64 -9.95 7.40
C SER A 125 11.55 -10.95 6.23
N ARG A 126 11.27 -10.47 5.02
CA ARG A 126 11.08 -11.30 3.82
C ARG A 126 12.37 -11.56 3.04
N THR A 127 13.33 -10.64 3.12
CA THR A 127 14.63 -10.77 2.45
C THR A 127 15.59 -11.75 3.15
N SER A 128 15.24 -12.18 4.36
CA SER A 128 16.06 -13.08 5.19
C SER A 128 16.03 -14.56 4.75
N SER A 129 15.27 -14.93 3.72
CA SER A 129 15.08 -16.33 3.28
C SER A 129 15.71 -16.70 1.93
N SER A 130 16.41 -15.78 1.24
CA SER A 130 17.15 -16.11 0.02
C SER A 130 18.65 -16.11 0.28
N ALA A 131 19.19 -17.23 0.79
CA ALA A 131 20.61 -17.50 0.61
C ALA A 131 20.89 -17.52 -0.91
N PRO A 132 21.89 -16.78 -1.41
CA PRO A 132 22.21 -16.83 -2.83
C PRO A 132 22.56 -18.27 -3.21
N SER A 133 21.82 -18.81 -4.19
CA SER A 133 22.23 -20.01 -4.91
C SER A 133 23.63 -19.75 -5.45
N SER A 134 24.63 -20.40 -4.86
CA SER A 134 26.01 -20.39 -5.34
C SER A 134 26.05 -20.74 -6.82
N PHE A 135 26.65 -19.86 -7.62
CA PHE A 135 27.07 -20.15 -9.00
C PHE A 135 28.18 -21.20 -9.04
#